data_AF-A0A1H1XDH6-F1
#
_entry.id   AF-A0A1H1XDH6-F1
#
_cell.length_a   1.000
_cell.length_b   1.000
_cell.length_c   1.000
_cell.angle_alpha   90.00
_cell.angle_beta   90.00
_cell.angle_gamma   90.00
#
_symmetry.space_group_name_H-M   'P 1'
#
loop_
_entity.id
_entity.type
_entity.pdbx_description
1 polymer ?
#
loop_
_entity_poly.entity_id
_entity_poly.type
_entity_poly.pdbx_seq_one_letter_code
_entity_poly.pdbx_strand_id
1 'polypeptide(L)'
;MAEASRVTANRTLRIGDVAAVTSATPRMVRYYEKQGLITAERSSAGQRLFDPSVIDQVRSIRWLLSAGLPTEAIRELLDCIHDTNRIEPCAAPLLMNHLHAYDGRIAELTSTRDALQMLIDASSG
;
A
#
# COMPACT_ATOMS: atom_id res chain seq x y z
N MET A 1 31.65 7.10 -34.02
CA MET A 1 30.42 6.63 -34.68
C MET A 1 29.41 6.25 -33.60
N ALA A 2 28.86 7.30 -32.99
CA ALA A 2 27.82 7.23 -31.98
C ALA A 2 26.48 7.20 -32.73
N GLU A 3 25.69 6.12 -32.58
CA GLU A 3 24.23 6.14 -32.76
C GLU A 3 23.64 4.81 -32.28
N ALA A 4 23.38 4.69 -30.98
CA ALA A 4 22.35 3.80 -30.43
C ALA A 4 21.76 4.37 -29.11
N SER A 5 21.98 5.67 -28.88
CA SER A 5 21.39 6.45 -27.80
C SER A 5 20.09 7.04 -28.32
N ARG A 6 18.97 6.29 -28.24
CA ARG A 6 17.61 6.84 -28.50
C ARG A 6 16.40 5.94 -28.18
N VAL A 7 16.55 4.76 -27.56
CA VAL A 7 15.38 3.92 -27.22
C VAL A 7 15.02 4.09 -25.73
N THR A 8 13.97 4.88 -25.49
CA THR A 8 13.28 5.17 -24.20
C THR A 8 13.98 6.13 -23.23
N ALA A 9 13.79 7.45 -23.44
CA ALA A 9 13.95 8.40 -22.34
C ALA A 9 12.79 8.21 -21.35
N ASN A 10 12.89 7.21 -20.46
CA ASN A 10 11.90 7.02 -19.41
C ASN A 10 12.01 8.22 -18.46
N ARG A 11 11.00 9.09 -18.46
CA ARG A 11 11.03 10.35 -17.70
C ARG A 11 10.96 10.01 -16.22
N THR A 12 12.10 10.00 -15.54
CA THR A 12 12.15 9.77 -14.10
C THR A 12 11.37 10.85 -13.36
N LEU A 13 10.65 10.44 -12.32
CA LEU A 13 9.73 11.27 -11.57
C LEU A 13 10.36 11.72 -10.25
N ARG A 14 10.07 12.95 -9.83
CA ARG A 14 10.36 13.42 -8.48
C ARG A 14 9.21 13.04 -7.57
N ILE A 15 9.47 13.12 -6.27
CA ILE A 15 8.45 12.84 -5.25
C ILE A 15 7.17 13.67 -5.40
N GLY A 16 7.30 14.93 -5.82
CA GLY A 16 6.17 15.82 -6.07
C GLY A 16 5.34 15.36 -7.26
N ASP A 17 5.99 14.86 -8.32
CA ASP A 17 5.32 14.36 -9.51
C ASP A 17 4.50 13.11 -9.18
N VAL A 18 5.09 12.17 -8.42
CA VAL A 18 4.39 10.95 -7.95
C VAL A 18 3.19 11.32 -7.06
N ALA A 19 3.38 12.23 -6.11
CA ALA A 19 2.32 12.65 -5.21
C ALA A 19 1.14 13.29 -5.95
N ALA A 20 1.41 14.12 -6.95
CA ALA A 20 0.40 14.84 -7.72
C ALA A 20 -0.57 13.91 -8.47
N VAL A 21 -0.12 12.72 -8.89
CA VAL A 21 -0.89 11.83 -9.78
C VAL A 21 -1.44 10.56 -9.10
N THR A 22 -1.11 10.34 -7.82
CA THR A 22 -1.47 9.13 -7.07
C THR A 22 -2.38 9.40 -5.86
N SER A 23 -2.75 10.65 -5.61
CA SER A 23 -3.46 11.09 -4.39
C SER A 23 -2.70 10.77 -3.08
N ALA A 24 -1.44 10.34 -3.17
CA ALA A 24 -0.54 10.21 -2.04
C ALA A 24 0.09 11.58 -1.73
N THR A 25 0.35 11.86 -0.45
CA THR A 25 1.16 13.02 -0.10
C THR A 25 2.65 12.69 -0.31
N PRO A 26 3.54 13.69 -0.49
CA PRO A 26 4.98 13.43 -0.55
C PRO A 26 5.49 12.68 0.69
N ARG A 27 4.90 12.92 1.87
CA ARG A 27 5.22 12.18 3.10
C ARG A 27 4.90 10.70 2.96
N MET A 28 3.75 10.36 2.38
CA MET A 28 3.37 8.96 2.11
C MET A 28 4.32 8.30 1.12
N VAL A 29 4.72 8.99 0.05
CA VAL A 29 5.68 8.43 -0.92
C VAL A 29 7.04 8.15 -0.24
N ARG A 30 7.55 9.04 0.63
CA ARG A 30 8.75 8.75 1.44
C ARG A 30 8.55 7.58 2.38
N TYR A 31 7.36 7.48 2.97
CA TYR A 31 7.03 6.40 3.87
C TYR A 31 7.01 5.06 3.12
N TYR A 32 6.39 4.98 1.94
CA TYR A 32 6.40 3.78 1.11
C TYR A 32 7.82 3.39 0.67
N GLU A 33 8.66 4.35 0.29
CA GLU A 33 10.08 4.11 0.01
C GLU A 33 10.82 3.57 1.24
N LYS A 34 10.63 4.18 2.42
CA LYS A 34 11.24 3.71 3.68
C LYS A 34 10.76 2.31 4.05
N GLN A 35 9.48 2.04 3.77
CA GLN A 35 8.89 0.73 3.89
C GLN A 35 9.21 -0.14 2.68
N GLY A 36 10.21 0.14 1.83
CA GLY A 36 10.60 -0.73 0.71
C GLY A 36 9.46 -1.23 -0.19
N LEU A 37 8.34 -0.50 -0.24
CA LEU A 37 7.19 -0.82 -1.07
C LEU A 37 7.37 -0.25 -2.48
N ILE A 38 8.22 0.77 -2.59
CA ILE A 38 8.66 1.39 -3.82
C ILE A 38 10.15 1.70 -3.68
N THR A 39 10.84 1.81 -4.81
CA THR A 39 12.28 2.09 -4.83
C THR A 39 12.56 3.40 -5.55
N ALA A 40 13.43 4.22 -4.96
CA ALA A 40 13.95 5.43 -5.58
C ALA A 40 15.41 5.23 -5.98
N GLU A 41 15.77 5.67 -7.17
CA GLU A 41 17.16 5.90 -7.54
C GLU A 41 17.62 7.28 -7.07
N ARG A 42 18.93 7.47 -7.02
CA ARG A 42 19.54 8.76 -6.70
C ARG A 42 20.16 9.36 -7.95
N SER A 43 19.78 10.61 -8.24
CA SER A 43 20.46 11.40 -9.27
C SER A 43 21.90 11.71 -8.86
N SER A 44 22.71 12.18 -9.81
CA SER A 44 24.07 12.69 -9.55
C SER A 44 24.09 13.85 -8.54
N ALA A 45 22.98 14.58 -8.39
CA ALA A 45 22.79 15.64 -7.40
C ALA A 45 22.16 15.14 -6.08
N GLY A 46 22.04 13.82 -5.87
CA GLY A 46 21.49 13.20 -4.66
C GLY A 46 19.96 13.22 -4.53
N GLN A 47 19.26 13.67 -5.57
CA GLN A 47 17.79 13.77 -5.55
C GLN A 47 17.15 12.40 -5.79
N ARG A 48 16.01 12.14 -5.16
CA ARG A 48 15.21 10.92 -5.41
C ARG A 48 14.53 11.02 -6.76
N LEU A 49 14.73 9.99 -7.55
CA LEU A 49 14.12 9.78 -8.84
C LEU A 49 13.41 8.43 -8.83
N PHE A 50 12.20 8.39 -9.37
CA PHE A 50 11.40 7.18 -9.45
C PHE A 50 11.14 6.83 -10.90
N ASP A 51 11.08 5.54 -11.20
CA ASP A 51 10.56 5.06 -12.46
C ASP A 51 9.05 5.37 -12.56
N PRO A 52 8.51 5.73 -13.74
CA PRO A 52 7.07 5.94 -13.93
C PRO A 52 6.16 4.80 -13.45
N SER A 53 6.63 3.55 -13.48
CA SER A 53 5.91 2.38 -12.92
C SER A 53 5.54 2.52 -11.45
N VAL A 54 6.24 3.39 -10.70
CA VAL A 54 5.91 3.67 -9.29
C VAL A 54 4.50 4.22 -9.11
N ILE A 55 3.93 4.87 -10.13
CA ILE A 55 2.58 5.43 -10.07
C ILE A 55 1.57 4.33 -9.80
N ASP A 56 1.66 3.23 -10.55
CA ASP A 56 0.72 2.13 -10.45
C ASP A 56 0.98 1.30 -9.18
N GLN A 57 2.25 1.17 -8.76
CA GLN A 57 2.59 0.60 -7.45
C GLN A 57 1.95 1.40 -6.30
N VAL A 58 2.08 2.73 -6.31
CA VAL A 58 1.49 3.60 -5.26
C VAL A 58 -0.03 3.52 -5.26
N ARG A 59 -0.67 3.42 -6.44
CA ARG A 59 -2.12 3.22 -6.53
C ARG A 59 -2.54 1.87 -5.93
N SER A 60 -1.84 0.79 -6.24
CA SER A 60 -2.07 -0.53 -5.65
C SER A 60 -1.89 -0.51 -4.12
N ILE A 61 -0.81 0.10 -3.61
CA ILE A 61 -0.57 0.25 -2.18
C ILE A 61 -1.74 0.99 -1.51
N ARG A 62 -2.21 2.10 -2.10
CA ARG A 62 -3.34 2.87 -1.54
C ARG A 62 -4.63 2.08 -1.53
N TRP A 63 -4.89 1.31 -2.58
CA TRP A 63 -6.08 0.46 -2.66
C TRP A 63 -6.05 -0.64 -1.57
N LEU A 64 -4.93 -1.33 -1.39
CA LEU A 64 -4.79 -2.36 -0.34
C LEU A 64 -4.89 -1.76 1.07
N LEU A 65 -4.29 -0.58 1.29
CA LEU A 65 -4.44 0.16 2.54
C LEU A 65 -5.92 0.51 2.81
N SER A 66 -6.67 0.88 1.77
CA SER A 66 -8.11 1.16 1.91
C SER A 66 -8.95 -0.08 2.22
N ALA A 67 -8.47 -1.26 1.86
CA ALA A 67 -9.06 -2.55 2.23
C ALA A 67 -8.66 -3.01 3.65
N GLY A 68 -7.89 -2.20 4.39
CA GLY A 68 -7.49 -2.49 5.76
C GLY A 68 -6.15 -3.21 5.90
N LEU A 69 -5.47 -3.57 4.81
CA LEU A 69 -4.18 -4.26 4.91
C LEU A 69 -3.10 -3.32 5.45
N PRO A 70 -2.30 -3.75 6.46
CA PRO A 70 -1.15 -2.98 6.91
C PRO A 70 -0.02 -3.01 5.88
N THR A 71 0.90 -2.04 5.95
CA THR A 71 2.05 -1.96 5.00
C THR A 71 2.94 -3.18 4.99
N GLU A 72 3.05 -3.86 6.13
CA GLU A 72 3.81 -5.09 6.31
C GLU A 72 3.20 -6.22 5.47
N ALA A 73 1.88 -6.39 5.52
CA ALA A 73 1.16 -7.35 4.67
C ALA A 73 1.26 -6.98 3.19
N ILE A 74 1.18 -5.69 2.86
CA ILE A 74 1.31 -5.22 1.47
C ILE A 74 2.70 -5.55 0.91
N ARG A 75 3.76 -5.50 1.73
CA ARG A 75 5.10 -5.92 1.31
C ARG A 75 5.12 -7.38 0.88
N GLU A 76 4.49 -8.26 1.65
CA GLU A 76 4.41 -9.69 1.33
C GLU A 76 3.60 -9.98 0.07
N LEU A 77 2.74 -9.03 -0.34
CA LEU A 77 1.95 -9.12 -1.57
C LEU A 77 2.65 -8.54 -2.80
N LEU A 78 3.80 -7.87 -2.68
CA LEU A 78 4.42 -7.19 -3.83
C LEU A 78 4.74 -8.15 -4.98
N ASP A 79 5.14 -9.39 -4.67
CA ASP A 79 5.43 -10.41 -5.68
C ASP A 79 4.16 -10.97 -6.36
N CYS A 80 2.99 -10.68 -5.79
CA CYS A 80 1.69 -11.12 -6.29
C CYS A 80 0.87 -9.99 -6.91
N ILE A 81 1.39 -8.76 -6.95
CA ILE A 81 0.68 -7.58 -7.44
C ILE A 81 1.59 -6.86 -8.43
N HIS A 82 1.31 -7.08 -9.71
CA HIS A 82 2.14 -6.57 -10.81
C HIS A 82 1.63 -5.23 -11.34
N ASP A 83 0.31 -5.03 -11.37
CA ASP A 83 -0.34 -3.83 -11.91
C ASP A 83 -1.50 -3.34 -11.03
N THR A 84 -1.95 -2.11 -11.24
CA THR A 84 -3.14 -1.56 -10.57
C THR A 84 -4.36 -2.45 -10.84
N ASN A 85 -5.01 -2.90 -9.76
CA ASN A 85 -6.28 -3.65 -9.79
C ASN A 85 -6.19 -5.12 -10.27
N ARG A 86 -4.99 -5.69 -10.39
CA ARG A 86 -4.81 -7.13 -10.64
C ARG A 86 -4.07 -7.80 -9.49
N ILE A 87 -4.78 -8.70 -8.81
CA ILE A 87 -4.24 -9.55 -7.76
C ILE A 87 -3.99 -10.93 -8.37
N GLU A 88 -2.76 -11.42 -8.33
CA GLU A 88 -2.46 -12.77 -8.76
C GLU A 88 -2.93 -13.82 -7.73
N PRO A 89 -3.23 -15.06 -8.15
CA PRO A 89 -3.69 -16.11 -7.25
C PRO A 89 -2.77 -16.37 -6.04
N CYS A 90 -1.48 -16.08 -6.15
CA CYS A 90 -0.53 -16.25 -5.05
C CYS A 90 -0.79 -15.32 -3.86
N ALA A 91 -1.57 -14.24 -4.03
CA ALA A 91 -1.99 -13.37 -2.93
C ALA A 91 -3.10 -13.98 -2.06
N ALA A 92 -3.89 -14.92 -2.61
CA ALA A 92 -5.11 -15.42 -1.97
C ALA A 92 -4.86 -15.98 -0.55
N PRO A 93 -3.82 -16.79 -0.28
CA PRO A 93 -3.56 -17.29 1.07
C PRO A 93 -3.33 -16.17 2.10
N LEU A 94 -2.58 -15.13 1.74
CA LEU A 94 -2.33 -14.01 2.66
C LEU A 94 -3.60 -13.20 2.91
N LEU A 95 -4.38 -12.92 1.86
CA LEU A 95 -5.65 -12.20 1.99
C LEU A 95 -6.65 -12.97 2.86
N MET A 96 -6.73 -14.29 2.71
CA MET A 96 -7.57 -15.16 3.55
C MET A 96 -7.13 -15.11 5.02
N ASN A 97 -5.83 -15.13 5.29
CA ASN A 97 -5.32 -15.01 6.66
C ASN A 97 -5.72 -13.67 7.31
N HIS A 98 -5.62 -12.56 6.56
CA HIS A 98 -6.07 -11.27 7.06
C HIS A 98 -7.58 -11.20 7.26
N LEU A 99 -8.37 -11.77 6.35
CA LEU A 99 -9.83 -11.85 6.49
C LEU A 99 -10.19 -12.59 7.79
N HIS A 100 -9.63 -13.76 8.03
CA HIS A 100 -9.89 -14.52 9.26
C HIS A 100 -9.47 -13.77 10.53
N ALA A 101 -8.36 -13.04 10.49
CA ALA A 101 -7.94 -12.21 11.62
C ALA A 101 -8.94 -11.09 11.90
N TYR A 102 -9.50 -10.46 10.87
CA TYR A 102 -10.56 -9.46 11.01
C TYR A 102 -11.86 -10.07 11.53
N ASP A 103 -12.27 -11.22 11.03
CA ASP A 103 -13.47 -11.92 11.50
C ASP A 103 -13.37 -12.25 13.00
N GLY A 104 -12.20 -12.73 13.45
CA GLY A 104 -11.93 -12.97 14.86
C GLY A 104 -12.02 -11.68 15.70
N ARG A 105 -11.44 -10.57 15.20
CA ARG A 105 -11.50 -9.29 15.91
C ARG A 105 -12.91 -8.71 15.96
N ILE A 106 -13.70 -8.87 14.91
CA ILE A 106 -15.11 -8.47 14.86
C ILE A 106 -15.91 -9.25 15.90
N ALA A 107 -15.72 -10.57 15.99
CA ALA A 107 -16.40 -11.40 16.97
C ALA A 107 -16.09 -10.95 18.42
N GLU A 108 -14.82 -10.71 18.72
CA GLU A 108 -14.38 -10.23 20.04
C GLU A 108 -14.95 -8.85 20.39
N LEU A 109 -14.90 -7.91 19.44
CA LEU A 109 -15.45 -6.57 19.63
C LEU A 109 -16.97 -6.60 19.82
N THR A 110 -17.67 -7.47 19.09
CA THR A 110 -19.12 -7.67 19.24
C THR A 110 -19.45 -8.20 20.62
N SER A 111 -18.74 -9.24 21.08
CA SER A 111 -18.92 -9.79 22.43
C SER A 111 -18.65 -8.75 23.52
N THR A 112 -17.61 -7.92 23.35
CA THR A 112 -17.29 -6.85 24.30
C THR A 112 -18.39 -5.81 24.35
N ARG A 113 -18.88 -5.38 23.18
CA ARG A 113 -19.98 -4.42 23.05
C ARG A 113 -21.26 -4.93 23.69
N ASP A 114 -21.61 -6.19 23.49
CA ASP A 114 -22.81 -6.79 24.07
C ASP A 114 -22.70 -6.92 25.61
N ALA A 115 -21.52 -7.25 26.13
CA ALA A 115 -21.27 -7.26 27.58
C ALA A 115 -21.44 -5.87 28.21
N LEU A 116 -20.91 -4.82 27.57
CA LEU A 116 -21.09 -3.43 28.03
C LEU A 116 -22.56 -3.01 27.98
N GLN A 117 -23.31 -3.43 26.95
CA GLN A 117 -24.74 -3.14 26.86
C GLN A 117 -25.52 -3.73 28.04
N MET A 118 -25.24 -4.99 28.41
CA MET A 118 -25.89 -5.61 29.57
C MET A 118 -25.61 -4.86 30.88
N LEU A 119 -24.39 -4.35 31.08
CA LEU A 119 -24.05 -3.55 32.26
C LEU A 119 -24.80 -2.21 32.29
N ILE A 120 -24.95 -1.56 31.13
CA ILE A 120 -25.71 -0.31 31.02
C ILE A 120 -27.19 -0.55 31.37
N ASP A 121 -27.80 -1.59 30.81
CA ASP A 121 -29.20 -1.94 31.05
C ASP A 121 -29.45 -2.23 32.54
N ALA A 122 -28.53 -2.93 33.19
CA ALA A 122 -28.60 -3.23 34.63
C ALA A 122 -28.41 -1.99 35.52
N SER A 123 -27.71 -0.95 35.04
CA SER A 123 -27.47 0.30 35.79
C SER A 123 -28.59 1.34 35.65
N SER A 124 -29.52 1.12 34.72
CA SER A 124 -30.59 2.06 34.39
C SER A 124 -31.94 1.73 35.05
N GLY A 125 -31.99 0.66 35.86
CA GLY A 125 -33.14 0.26 36.69
C GLY A 125 -32.83 0.42 38.17
#